data_AF-A0A6C8BRZ2-F1
#
_entry.id   AF-A0A6C8BRZ2-F1
#
_cell.length_a   1.000
_cell.length_b   1.000
_cell.length_c   1.000
_cell.angle_alpha   90.00
_cell.angle_beta   90.00
_cell.angle_gamma   90.00
#
_symmetry.space_group_name_H-M   'P 1'
#
loop_
_entity.id
_entity.type
_entity.pdbx_description
1 polymer ?
#
loop_
_entity_poly.entity_id
_entity_poly.type
_entity_poly.pdbx_seq_one_letter_code
_entity_poly.pdbx_strand_id
1 'polypeptide(L)' 'FEAHSNVNPRGVEYYWLAAANLDFEDEKNSDIALLKKGYATITPIMLDLTAYKRMKKVKKWLKAKE' A
#
# COMPACT_ATOMS: atom_id res chain seq x y z
N PHE A 1 4.14 -12.10 -5.44
CA PHE A 1 2.81 -12.39 -4.88
C PHE A 1 2.17 -13.43 -5.78
N GLU A 2 2.18 -14.68 -5.35
CA GLU A 2 1.51 -15.77 -6.07
C GLU A 2 0.04 -15.80 -5.60
N ALA A 3 -0.90 -15.68 -6.54
CA ALA A 3 -2.31 -15.82 -6.20
C ALA A 3 -2.58 -17.30 -5.93
N HIS A 4 -3.14 -17.62 -4.77
CA HIS A 4 -3.39 -19.02 -4.39
C HIS A 4 -4.65 -19.52 -5.10
N SER A 5 -4.50 -20.44 -6.06
CA SER A 5 -5.64 -21.03 -6.77
C SER A 5 -6.31 -22.12 -5.93
N ASN A 6 -7.63 -22.18 -6.01
CA ASN A 6 -8.47 -23.21 -5.41
C ASN A 6 -9.61 -23.57 -6.36
N VAL A 7 -10.27 -24.69 -6.11
CA VAL A 7 -11.45 -25.13 -6.85
C VAL A 7 -12.63 -25.16 -5.90
N ASN A 8 -13.73 -24.52 -6.29
CA ASN A 8 -14.94 -24.52 -5.47
C ASN A 8 -15.69 -25.87 -5.60
N PRO A 9 -16.70 -26.15 -4.75
CA PRO A 9 -17.43 -27.42 -4.80
C PRO A 9 -18.16 -27.72 -6.12
N ARG A 10 -18.29 -26.74 -7.02
CA ARG A 10 -18.88 -26.90 -8.36
C ARG A 10 -17.82 -27.17 -9.44
N GLY A 11 -16.55 -27.35 -9.06
CA GLY A 11 -15.44 -27.58 -9.99
C GLY A 11 -14.92 -26.32 -10.68
N VAL A 12 -15.28 -25.13 -10.20
CA VAL A 12 -14.83 -23.87 -10.81
C VAL A 12 -13.61 -23.34 -10.06
N GLU A 13 -12.55 -23.06 -10.81
CA GLU A 13 -11.33 -22.45 -10.27
C GLU A 13 -11.57 -21.00 -9.82
N TYR A 14 -10.99 -20.64 -8.69
CA TYR A 14 -11.00 -19.29 -8.16
C TYR A 14 -9.67 -19.00 -7.45
N TYR A 15 -9.36 -17.73 -7.30
CA TYR A 15 -8.05 -17.29 -6.84
C TYR A 15 -8.23 -16.43 -5.59
N TRP A 16 -7.54 -16.81 -4.51
CA TRP A 16 -7.41 -15.97 -3.34
C TRP A 16 -6.22 -15.04 -3.51
N LEU A 17 -6.49 -13.75 -3.37
CA LEU A 17 -5.49 -12.79 -2.97
C LEU A 17 -5.26 -12.99 -1.46
N ALA A 18 -4.61 -14.09 -1.10
CA ALA A 18 -4.16 -14.28 0.27
C ALA A 18 -3.20 -13.15 0.61
N ALA A 19 -3.30 -12.61 1.83
CA ALA A 19 -2.30 -11.71 2.34
C ALA A 19 -0.97 -12.47 2.35
N ALA A 20 -0.13 -12.21 1.35
CA ALA A 20 1.27 -12.58 1.44
C ALA A 20 1.80 -12.06 2.77
N ASN A 21 2.78 -12.77 3.33
CA ASN A 21 3.44 -12.39 4.57
C ASN A 21 3.51 -10.88 4.68
N LEU A 22 3.00 -10.34 5.78
CA LEU A 22 3.04 -8.92 6.12
C LEU A 22 4.49 -8.50 6.46
N ASP A 23 5.44 -8.98 5.66
CA ASP A 23 6.79 -8.49 5.47
C ASP A 23 6.66 -7.16 4.72
N PHE A 24 5.93 -6.22 5.32
CA PHE A 24 6.05 -4.82 4.96
C PHE A 24 7.51 -4.43 5.14
N GLU A 25 8.03 -3.57 4.26
CA GLU A 25 9.35 -2.98 4.46
C GLU A 25 9.46 -2.50 5.92
N ASP A 26 10.57 -2.83 6.56
CA ASP A 26 10.80 -2.56 7.98
C ASP A 26 11.06 -1.06 8.19
N GLU A 27 10.02 -0.26 7.98
CA GLU A 27 10.03 1.16 8.26
C GLU A 27 9.91 1.32 9.77
N LYS A 28 11.05 1.63 10.38
CA LYS A 28 11.27 1.65 11.85
C LYS A 28 10.22 2.43 12.65
N ASN A 29 9.57 3.40 12.02
CA ASN A 29 8.60 4.31 12.63
C ASN A 29 7.17 4.13 12.08
N SER A 30 6.91 3.07 11.30
CA SER A 30 5.54 2.72 10.92
C SER A 30 4.72 2.35 12.16
N ASP A 31 3.40 2.53 12.05
CA ASP A 31 2.47 2.06 13.07
C ASP A 31 2.59 0.54 13.27
N ILE A 32 2.72 -0.24 12.20
CA ILE A 32 2.94 -1.69 12.26
C ILE A 32 4.20 -2.04 13.09
N ALA A 33 5.33 -1.37 12.84
CA ALA A 33 6.57 -1.63 13.57
C ALA A 33 6.47 -1.27 15.05
N LEU A 34 5.73 -0.20 15.41
CA LEU A 34 5.51 0.22 16.79
C LEU A 34 4.50 -0.66 17.52
N LEU A 35 3.44 -1.12 16.84
CA LEU A 35 2.47 -2.09 17.36
C LEU A 35 3.15 -3.42 17.71
N LYS A 36 4.04 -3.93 16.84
CA LYS A 36 4.83 -5.14 17.10
C LYS A 36 5.73 -5.01 18.35
N LYS A 37 6.08 -3.80 18.76
CA LYS A 37 6.88 -3.49 19.96
C LYS A 37 6.02 -3.24 21.22
N GLY A 38 4.69 -3.30 21.12
CA GLY A 38 3.78 -3.13 22.25
C GLY A 38 3.35 -1.68 22.54
N TYR A 39 3.60 -0.75 21.62
CA TYR A 39 3.12 0.63 21.75
C TYR A 39 1.71 0.80 21.17
N ALA A 40 0.92 1.72 21.73
CA ALA A 40 -0.25 2.27 21.04
C ALA A 40 0.20 3.30 19.98
N THR A 41 -0.50 3.34 18.84
CA THR A 41 -0.14 4.21 17.70
C THR A 41 -1.30 5.09 17.26
N ILE A 42 -1.02 6.34 16.90
CA ILE A 42 -1.98 7.26 16.30
C ILE A 42 -1.35 7.81 15.01
N THR A 43 -1.95 7.47 13.86
CA THR A 43 -1.46 7.88 12.54
C THR A 43 -2.43 8.89 11.93
N PRO A 44 -2.16 10.21 12.00
CA PRO A 44 -3.03 11.20 11.37
C PRO A 44 -2.98 11.05 9.84
N ILE A 45 -4.15 10.92 9.21
CA ILE A 45 -4.27 10.77 7.76
C ILE A 45 -4.68 12.08 7.09
N MET A 46 -4.33 12.23 5.82
CA MET A 46 -4.77 13.37 5.01
C MET A 46 -6.12 13.06 4.37
N LEU A 47 -7.06 14.00 4.42
CA LEU A 47 -8.33 13.91 3.69
C LEU A 47 -8.20 14.40 2.24
N ASP A 48 -7.36 15.42 2.04
CA ASP A 48 -6.98 15.89 0.72
C ASP A 48 -5.79 15.07 0.19
N LEU A 49 -6.04 14.28 -0.85
CA LEU A 49 -5.04 13.41 -1.47
C LEU A 49 -4.16 14.16 -2.49
N THR A 50 -4.36 15.46 -2.68
CA THR A 50 -3.57 16.27 -3.62
C THR A 50 -2.10 16.32 -3.19
N ALA A 51 -1.22 15.76 -4.02
CA ALA A 51 0.23 15.78 -3.78
C ALA A 51 0.85 17.16 -4.10
N TYR A 52 0.49 18.21 -3.35
CA TYR A 52 0.91 19.60 -3.59
C TYR A 52 2.43 19.78 -3.76
N LYS A 53 3.24 19.06 -2.97
CA LYS A 53 4.72 19.07 -3.07
C LYS A 53 5.23 18.61 -4.44
N ARG A 54 4.48 17.78 -5.16
CA ARG A 54 4.82 17.27 -6.49
C ARG A 54 4.34 18.17 -7.62
N MET A 55 3.38 19.07 -7.36
CA MET A 55 2.72 19.90 -8.37
C MET A 55 3.71 20.74 -9.20
N LYS A 56 4.74 21.33 -8.56
CA LYS A 56 5.78 22.11 -9.27
C LYS A 56 6.55 21.25 -10.28
N LYS A 57 6.88 20.01 -9.93
CA LYS A 57 7.61 19.08 -10.80
C LYS A 57 6.77 18.70 -12.01
N VAL A 58 5.48 18.40 -11.80
CA VAL A 58 4.54 18.05 -12.88
C VAL A 58 4.35 19.24 -13.83
N LYS A 59 4.14 20.46 -13.31
CA LYS A 59 4.05 21.67 -14.14
C LYS A 59 5.29 21.90 -15.01
N LYS A 60 6.49 21.69 -14.46
CA LYS A 60 7.74 21.78 -15.23
C LYS A 60 7.79 20.72 -16.34
N TRP A 61 7.39 19.49 -16.05
CA TRP A 61 7.36 18.40 -17.03
C TRP A 61 6.40 18.68 -18.20
N LEU A 62 5.22 19.25 -17.92
CA LEU A 62 4.25 19.62 -18.96
C LEU A 62 4.81 20.68 -19.92
N LYS A 63 5.47 21.71 -19.39
CA LYS A 63 6.09 22.78 -20.20
C LYS A 63 7.29 22.32 -21.03
N ALA A 64 8.02 21.30 -20.59
CA ALA A 64 9.18 20.78 -21.31
C ALA A 64 8.81 19.93 -22.53
N LYS A 65 7.52 19.68 -22.77
CA LYS A 65 6.99 18.97 -23.93
C LYS A 65 6.47 19.92 -25.04
N GLU A 66 6.49 21.22 -24.79
CA GLU A 66 6.26 22.29 -25.78
C GLU A 66 7.60 22.72 -26.38
#